data_AF-F3CCV4-F1
#
_entry.id   AF-F3CCV4-F1
#
_cell.length_a   1.000
_cell.length_b   1.000
_cell.length_c   1.000
_cell.angle_alpha   90.00
_cell.angle_beta   90.00
_cell.angle_gamma   90.00
#
_symmetry.space_group_name_H-M   'P 1'
#
loop_
_entity.id
_entity.type
_entity.pdbx_description
1 polymer ?
#
loop_
_entity_poly.entity_id
_entity_poly.type
_entity_poly.pdbx_seq_one_letter_code
_entity_poly.pdbx_strand_id
1 'polypeptide(L)'
;MSELKIFKWEENKRKQLRHIKPGDIFCFDLGQIGYGLGRVMTRNSLGHVVEIFKEVLDKPQITCSNFSRVGDPVILDSYSLFDRKTEGDWRIIAHDPNYTAPLEEPIRFIYGVANN
;
A
#
# COMPACT_ATOMS: atom_id res chain seq x y z
N MET A 1 -8.67 14.22 12.23
CA MET A 1 -7.65 13.87 11.21
C MET A 1 -6.50 13.24 11.96
N SER A 2 -6.14 12.00 11.67
CA SER A 2 -4.97 11.36 12.26
C SER A 2 -3.72 12.07 11.76
N GLU A 3 -2.79 12.41 12.66
CA GLU A 3 -1.48 12.92 12.28
C GLU A 3 -0.71 11.79 11.59
N LEU A 4 -0.69 11.81 10.25
CA LEU A 4 0.11 10.87 9.47
C LEU A 4 1.58 11.06 9.80
N LYS A 5 2.26 9.97 10.14
CA LYS A 5 3.72 9.98 10.28
C LYS A 5 4.35 9.90 8.91
N ILE A 6 4.75 11.04 8.36
CA ILE A 6 5.39 11.12 7.03
C ILE A 6 6.85 10.71 7.12
N PHE A 7 7.29 9.94 6.13
CA PHE A 7 8.66 9.51 5.94
C PHE A 7 9.25 10.15 4.70
N LYS A 8 10.55 10.51 4.74
CA LYS A 8 11.22 11.01 3.54
C LYS A 8 11.51 9.87 2.57
N TRP A 9 11.24 10.12 1.29
CA TRP A 9 11.47 9.17 0.19
C TRP A 9 12.91 8.65 0.15
N GLU A 10 13.89 9.52 0.38
CA GLU A 10 15.31 9.17 0.30
C GLU A 10 15.80 8.29 1.46
N GLU A 11 15.15 8.38 2.62
CA GLU A 11 15.55 7.68 3.84
C GLU A 11 14.98 6.24 3.88
N ASN A 12 13.86 5.98 3.20
CA ASN A 12 13.19 4.67 3.22
C ASN A 12 13.35 3.89 1.92
N LYS A 13 14.59 3.64 1.53
CA LYS A 13 14.92 2.86 0.32
C LYS A 13 14.53 1.39 0.37
N ARG A 14 14.33 0.79 1.55
CA ARG A 14 13.91 -0.62 1.67
C ARG A 14 13.17 -0.80 2.98
N LYS A 15 12.07 -1.55 2.96
CA LYS A 15 11.39 -1.98 4.18
C LYS A 15 11.37 -3.50 4.22
N GLN A 16 11.99 -4.06 5.27
CA GLN A 16 11.91 -5.49 5.51
C GLN A 16 10.46 -5.90 5.78
N LEU A 17 10.06 -7.06 5.27
CA LEU A 17 8.67 -7.53 5.29
C LEU A 17 8.03 -7.49 6.68
N ARG A 18 8.80 -7.83 7.72
CA ARG A 18 8.33 -7.86 9.12
C ARG A 18 7.98 -6.50 9.71
N HIS A 19 8.42 -5.41 9.07
CA HIS A 19 8.16 -4.05 9.54
C HIS A 19 7.02 -3.37 8.79
N ILE A 20 6.40 -4.05 7.82
CA ILE A 20 5.19 -3.58 7.14
C ILE A 20 3.99 -3.85 8.05
N LYS A 21 3.13 -2.85 8.23
CA LYS A 21 2.02 -2.88 9.18
C LYS A 21 0.75 -2.29 8.55
N PRO A 22 -0.44 -2.68 9.05
CA PRO A 22 -1.68 -1.97 8.77
C PRO A 22 -1.51 -0.46 8.97
N GLY A 23 -2.06 0.35 8.06
CA GLY A 23 -1.94 1.80 8.08
C GLY A 23 -0.68 2.34 7.40
N ASP A 24 0.28 1.50 7.02
CA ASP A 24 1.40 1.93 6.18
C ASP A 24 0.90 2.40 4.81
N ILE A 25 1.24 3.63 4.45
CA ILE A 25 0.94 4.23 3.16
C ILE A 25 2.19 4.14 2.30
N PHE A 26 2.05 3.51 1.15
CA PHE A 26 3.12 3.32 0.19
C PHE A 26 2.86 4.03 -1.12
N CYS A 27 3.95 4.27 -1.83
CA CYS A 27 3.99 4.88 -3.13
C CYS A 27 4.85 4.02 -4.06
N PHE A 28 4.45 3.96 -5.33
CA PHE A 28 5.12 3.18 -6.37
C PHE A 28 5.22 3.94 -7.68
N ASP A 29 6.36 3.79 -8.35
CA ASP A 29 6.68 4.49 -9.59
C ASP A 29 5.87 3.93 -10.77
N LEU A 30 5.14 4.80 -11.48
CA LEU A 30 4.40 4.50 -12.72
C LEU A 30 5.14 5.00 -13.98
N GLY A 31 6.43 5.35 -13.85
CA GLY A 31 7.25 5.90 -14.91
C GLY A 31 6.87 7.35 -15.22
N GLN A 32 6.62 7.66 -16.49
CA GLN A 32 6.33 9.04 -16.94
C GLN A 32 4.98 9.58 -16.46
N ILE A 33 4.10 8.74 -15.90
CA ILE A 33 2.76 9.11 -15.43
C ILE A 33 2.83 9.76 -14.05
N GLY A 34 3.81 9.40 -13.22
CA GLY A 34 3.94 9.85 -11.84
C GLY A 34 3.99 8.69 -10.87
N TYR A 35 3.42 8.87 -9.68
CA TYR A 35 3.50 7.90 -8.60
C TYR A 35 2.12 7.46 -8.11
N GLY A 36 1.88 6.15 -8.16
CA GLY A 36 0.69 5.54 -7.58
C GLY A 36 0.76 5.49 -6.06
N LEU A 37 -0.40 5.50 -5.41
CA LEU A 37 -0.51 5.48 -3.95
C LEU A 37 -1.38 4.32 -3.48
N GLY A 38 -1.05 3.74 -2.34
CA GLY A 38 -1.89 2.75 -1.68
C GLY A 38 -1.63 2.67 -0.18
N ARG A 39 -2.47 1.91 0.52
CA ARG A 39 -2.36 1.68 1.96
C ARG A 39 -2.48 0.20 2.30
N VAL A 40 -1.66 -0.27 3.23
CA VAL A 40 -1.73 -1.62 3.78
C VAL A 40 -2.93 -1.70 4.71
N MET A 41 -3.88 -2.59 4.39
CA MET A 41 -5.06 -2.82 5.21
C MET A 41 -4.80 -3.87 6.28
N THR A 42 -4.26 -5.02 5.87
CA THR A 42 -3.96 -6.15 6.76
C THR A 42 -2.95 -7.10 6.11
N ARG A 43 -2.53 -8.14 6.84
CA ARG A 43 -1.64 -9.20 6.34
C ARG A 43 -2.35 -10.55 6.42
N ASN A 44 -2.17 -11.38 5.40
CA ASN A 44 -2.59 -12.78 5.39
C ASN A 44 -1.40 -13.71 5.06
N SER A 45 -1.67 -15.01 4.84
CA SER A 45 -0.63 -15.99 4.50
C SER A 45 -0.02 -15.80 3.11
N LEU A 46 -0.71 -15.11 2.19
CA LEU A 46 -0.29 -14.89 0.81
C LEU A 46 0.49 -13.57 0.62
N GLY A 47 0.29 -12.59 1.50
CA GLY A 47 0.93 -11.29 1.40
C GLY A 47 0.24 -10.23 2.26
N HIS A 48 0.29 -8.98 1.81
CA HIS A 48 -0.49 -7.90 2.42
C HIS A 48 -1.68 -7.56 1.55
N VAL A 49 -2.85 -7.46 2.17
CA VAL A 49 -4.05 -6.91 1.55
C VAL A 49 -3.92 -5.40 1.59
N VAL A 50 -4.06 -4.76 0.44
CA VAL A 50 -3.90 -3.33 0.27
C VAL A 50 -5.08 -2.74 -0.47
N GLU A 51 -5.30 -1.45 -0.26
CA GLU A 51 -6.11 -0.62 -1.14
C GLU A 51 -5.20 0.26 -2.00
N ILE A 52 -5.58 0.41 -3.27
CA ILE A 52 -4.93 1.32 -4.21
C ILE A 52 -5.82 2.55 -4.35
N PHE A 53 -5.23 3.73 -4.37
CA PHE A 53 -5.96 4.99 -4.45
C PHE A 53 -5.99 5.54 -5.88
N LYS A 54 -6.98 6.39 -6.17
CA LYS A 54 -7.20 6.98 -7.49
C LYS A 54 -6.21 8.11 -7.76
N GLU A 55 -5.73 8.74 -6.69
CA GLU A 55 -4.77 9.82 -6.75
C GLU A 55 -3.41 9.35 -7.29
N VAL A 56 -2.89 10.08 -8.27
CA VAL A 56 -1.53 9.94 -8.78
C VAL A 56 -0.76 11.19 -8.39
N LEU A 57 0.42 11.01 -7.81
CA LEU A 57 1.25 12.11 -7.35
C LEU A 57 2.33 12.45 -8.38
N ASP A 58 2.61 13.74 -8.58
CA ASP A 58 3.73 14.19 -9.43
C ASP A 58 5.10 13.88 -8.80
N LYS A 59 5.14 13.84 -7.47
CA LYS A 59 6.32 13.57 -6.64
C LYS A 59 5.95 12.55 -5.57
N PRO A 60 6.90 11.76 -5.06
CA PRO A 60 6.62 10.72 -4.07
C PRO A 60 6.45 11.31 -2.64
N GLN A 61 5.52 12.25 -2.51
CA GLN A 61 5.21 12.97 -1.28
C GLN A 61 3.70 13.12 -1.15
N ILE A 62 3.16 12.80 0.02
CA ILE A 62 1.73 12.96 0.29
C ILE A 62 1.38 14.45 0.33
N THR A 63 0.58 14.90 -0.62
CA THR A 63 0.00 16.25 -0.68
C THR A 63 -1.51 16.26 -0.45
N CYS A 64 -2.15 15.10 -0.52
CA CYS A 64 -3.59 14.94 -0.41
C CYS A 64 -3.97 14.34 0.95
N SER A 65 -5.05 14.85 1.55
CA SER A 65 -5.58 14.39 2.85
C SER A 65 -6.74 13.41 2.72
N ASN A 66 -7.43 13.40 1.57
CA ASN A 66 -8.53 12.50 1.28
C ASN A 66 -8.09 11.56 0.16
N PHE A 67 -8.23 10.26 0.40
CA PHE A 67 -7.90 9.22 -0.58
C PHE A 67 -9.17 8.50 -0.99
N SER A 68 -9.34 8.28 -2.30
CA SER A 68 -10.45 7.49 -2.83
C SER A 68 -9.91 6.18 -3.39
N ARG A 69 -10.41 5.04 -2.89
CA ARG A 69 -9.97 3.72 -3.37
C ARG A 69 -10.43 3.45 -4.81
N VAL A 70 -9.54 2.85 -5.60
CA VAL A 70 -9.84 2.25 -6.90
C VAL A 70 -10.17 0.79 -6.70
N GLY A 71 -11.44 0.44 -6.91
CA GLY A 71 -11.91 -0.95 -6.91
C GLY A 71 -11.81 -1.66 -5.55
N ASP A 72 -11.73 -2.99 -5.61
CA ASP A 72 -11.63 -3.85 -4.44
C ASP A 72 -10.19 -3.99 -3.95
N PRO A 73 -9.96 -4.25 -2.64
CA PRO A 73 -8.63 -4.52 -2.12
C PRO A 73 -7.94 -5.69 -2.84
N VAL A 74 -6.62 -5.59 -2.99
CA VAL A 74 -5.79 -6.60 -3.68
C VAL A 74 -4.72 -7.16 -2.76
N ILE A 75 -4.29 -8.40 -3.00
CA ILE A 75 -3.14 -8.99 -2.29
C ILE A 75 -1.87 -8.63 -3.06
N LEU A 76 -0.90 -8.02 -2.38
CA LEU A 76 0.43 -7.77 -2.90
C LEU A 76 1.43 -8.79 -2.36
N ASP A 77 2.29 -9.29 -3.24
CA ASP A 77 3.55 -9.92 -2.84
C ASP A 77 4.51 -8.84 -2.31
N SER A 78 4.31 -8.49 -1.04
CA SER A 78 5.08 -7.44 -0.39
C SER A 78 6.55 -7.83 -0.17
N TYR A 79 6.89 -9.12 -0.25
CA TYR A 79 8.26 -9.57 -0.12
C TYR A 79 9.08 -9.17 -1.34
N SER A 80 8.57 -9.44 -2.53
CA SER A 80 9.21 -9.05 -3.79
C SER A 80 9.24 -7.53 -3.98
N LEU A 81 8.12 -6.85 -3.68
CA LEU A 81 7.98 -5.41 -3.93
C LEU A 81 8.74 -4.51 -2.95
N PHE A 82 8.58 -4.73 -1.63
CA PHE A 82 9.15 -3.81 -0.62
C PHE A 82 10.49 -4.27 -0.04
N ASP A 83 10.68 -5.58 0.11
CA ASP A 83 11.85 -6.15 0.77
C ASP A 83 12.97 -6.44 -0.23
N ARG A 84 12.69 -7.27 -1.26
CA ARG A 84 13.69 -7.60 -2.29
C ARG A 84 13.85 -6.53 -3.36
N LYS A 85 12.82 -5.73 -3.61
CA LYS A 85 12.77 -4.73 -4.69
C LYS A 85 13.10 -5.31 -6.06
N THR A 86 12.45 -6.41 -6.41
CA THR A 86 12.64 -7.07 -7.71
C THR A 86 11.83 -6.44 -8.83
N GLU A 87 10.74 -5.73 -8.51
CA GLU A 87 9.84 -5.12 -9.50
C GLU A 87 9.46 -3.69 -9.11
N GLY A 88 9.85 -2.73 -9.95
CA GLY A 88 9.58 -1.30 -9.74
C GLY A 88 10.20 -0.73 -8.46
N ASP A 89 9.87 0.52 -8.15
CA ASP A 89 10.29 1.18 -6.90
C ASP A 89 9.10 1.43 -6.00
N TRP A 90 8.89 0.52 -5.05
CA TRP A 90 7.84 0.60 -4.03
C TRP A 90 8.45 1.02 -2.70
N ARG A 91 7.88 2.06 -2.06
CA ARG A 91 8.36 2.55 -0.76
C ARG A 91 7.21 2.98 0.13
N ILE A 92 7.38 2.75 1.43
CA ILE A 92 6.49 3.28 2.46
C ILE A 92 6.88 4.73 2.72
N ILE A 93 5.93 5.65 2.53
CA ILE A 93 6.14 7.10 2.62
C ILE A 93 5.37 7.75 3.75
N ALA A 94 4.40 7.05 4.35
CA ALA A 94 3.80 7.47 5.60
C ALA A 94 3.21 6.29 6.37
N HIS A 95 2.79 6.55 7.59
CA HIS A 95 2.05 5.61 8.41
C HIS A 95 0.90 6.33 9.12
N ASP A 96 -0.30 5.78 9.03
CA ASP A 96 -1.45 6.19 9.84
C ASP A 96 -1.54 5.31 11.10
N PRO A 97 -1.15 5.82 12.28
CA PRO A 97 -1.14 5.03 13.51
C PRO A 97 -2.55 4.67 14.01
N ASN A 98 -3.58 5.39 13.56
CA ASN A 98 -4.96 5.20 13.99
C ASN A 98 -5.79 4.44 12.96
N TYR A 99 -5.17 3.96 11.88
CA TYR A 99 -5.89 3.23 10.85
C TYR A 99 -6.39 1.89 11.37
N THR A 100 -7.68 1.65 11.15
CA THR A 100 -8.33 0.37 11.41
C THR A 100 -9.01 -0.08 10.12
N ALA A 101 -8.73 -1.30 9.67
CA ALA A 101 -9.35 -1.82 8.48
C ALA A 101 -10.87 -1.97 8.69
N PRO A 102 -11.72 -1.47 7.78
CA PRO A 102 -13.17 -1.60 7.91
C PRO A 102 -13.58 -3.09 7.85
N LEU A 103 -14.36 -3.54 8.83
CA LEU A 103 -14.85 -4.93 8.89
C LEU A 103 -16.00 -5.23 7.92
N GLU A 104 -16.72 -4.19 7.48
CA GLU A 104 -17.99 -4.32 6.74
C GLU A 104 -17.82 -4.29 5.22
N GLU A 105 -16.62 -4.04 4.72
CA GLU A 105 -16.37 -4.08 3.28
C GLU A 105 -16.15 -5.52 2.82
N PRO A 106 -16.69 -5.92 1.65
CA PRO A 106 -16.48 -7.26 1.13
C PRO A 106 -15.01 -7.44 0.69
N ILE A 107 -14.13 -7.80 1.63
CA ILE A 107 -12.72 -8.14 1.38
C ILE A 107 -12.60 -9.61 0.92
N ARG A 108 -13.70 -10.26 0.53
CA ARG A 108 -13.69 -11.64 0.05
C ARG A 108 -13.24 -11.66 -1.40
N PHE A 109 -12.03 -12.15 -1.64
CA PHE A 109 -11.63 -12.60 -2.97
C PHE A 109 -12.55 -13.76 -3.38
N ILE A 110 -13.48 -13.49 -4.31
CA ILE A 110 -14.44 -14.50 -4.81
C ILE A 110 -13.75 -15.50 -5.75
N TYR A 111 -12.57 -15.16 -6.28
CA TYR A 111 -11.80 -16.00 -7.20
C TYR A 111 -10.70 -16.78 -6.45
N GLY A 112 -11.11 -17.85 -5.77
CA GLY A 112 -10.24 -19.01 -5.52
C GLY A 112 -10.46 -20.05 -6.63
N VAL A 113 -9.44 -20.85 -6.94
CA VAL A 113 -9.56 -21.96 -7.90
C VAL A 113 -10.77 -22.81 -7.47
N ALA A 114 -11.82 -22.82 -8.30
CA ALA A 114 -12.94 -23.71 -8.07
C ALA A 114 -12.40 -25.14 -7.99
N ASN A 115 -12.79 -25.82 -6.91
CA ASN A 115 -12.36 -27.17 -6.51
C ASN A 115 -11.96 -28.07 -7.70
N ASN A 116 -10.77 -28.67 -7.61
CA ASN A 116 -10.43 -29.90 -8.33
C ASN A 116 -11.37 -31.03 -7.95
#